data_AF-A0A7Y6PW65-F1
#
_entry.id   AF-A0A7Y6PW65-F1
#
_cell.length_a   1.000
_cell.length_b   1.000
_cell.length_c   1.000
_cell.angle_alpha   90.00
_cell.angle_beta   90.00
_cell.angle_gamma   90.00
#
_symmetry.space_group_name_H-M   'P 1'
#
loop_
_entity.id
_entity.type
_entity.pdbx_description
1 polymer ?
#
loop_
_entity_poly.entity_id
_entity_poly.type
_entity_poly.pdbx_seq_one_letter_code
_entity_poly.pdbx_strand_id
1 'polypeptide(L)'
;MRARAHAALERVPGKVGDRLRGLNETLGRPLADAGELDDRRAFAERSTSAAPSPAPSAPTREAAPVIVYYMDKQKRDVTKLTEILDANGVAYTATNIQEDPAAQYAVRRDSNGYRLPVVFIAGECIGGRAELVNAASSGELKKKVFG
;
A
#
# COMPACT_ATOMS: atom_id res chain seq x y z
N MET A 1 30.23 -26.42 -0.97
CA MET A 1 30.65 -27.83 -1.16
C MET A 1 30.67 -28.30 -2.62
N ARG A 2 29.74 -27.91 -3.50
CA ARG A 2 29.65 -28.42 -4.89
C ARG A 2 30.81 -28.02 -5.84
N ALA A 3 31.44 -26.86 -5.65
CA ALA A 3 32.58 -26.43 -6.47
C ALA A 3 33.82 -27.36 -6.33
N ARG A 4 34.02 -27.98 -5.16
CA ARG A 4 35.12 -28.93 -4.94
C ARG A 4 34.92 -30.26 -5.66
N ALA A 5 33.67 -30.64 -5.94
CA ALA A 5 33.35 -31.87 -6.65
C ALA A 5 33.68 -31.76 -8.16
N HIS A 6 33.53 -30.56 -8.74
CA HIS A 6 33.85 -30.30 -10.15
C HIS A 6 35.35 -30.45 -10.44
N ALA A 7 36.20 -29.89 -9.59
CA ALA A 7 37.66 -29.98 -9.73
C ALA A 7 38.21 -31.42 -9.59
N ALA A 8 37.48 -32.32 -8.92
CA ALA A 8 37.87 -33.72 -8.77
C ALA A 8 37.58 -34.55 -10.05
N LEU A 9 36.53 -34.18 -10.80
CA LEU A 9 36.14 -34.88 -12.05
C LEU A 9 37.10 -34.60 -13.20
N GLU A 10 37.78 -33.44 -13.21
CA GLU A 10 38.78 -33.06 -14.22
C GLU A 10 40.06 -33.93 -14.17
N ARG A 11 40.28 -34.65 -13.06
CA ARG A 11 41.51 -35.43 -12.82
C ARG A 11 41.41 -36.90 -13.25
N VAL A 12 40.28 -37.33 -13.81
CA VAL A 12 40.02 -38.73 -14.22
C VAL A 12 40.19 -38.87 -15.74
N PRO A 13 41.28 -39.47 -16.24
CA PRO A 13 41.49 -39.61 -17.68
C PRO A 13 40.73 -40.80 -18.28
N GLY A 14 40.31 -40.66 -19.54
CA GLY A 14 39.77 -41.73 -20.38
C GLY A 14 38.26 -41.67 -20.61
N LYS A 15 37.74 -42.64 -21.37
CA LYS A 15 36.33 -42.71 -21.84
C LYS A 15 35.28 -42.68 -20.72
N VAL A 16 35.67 -43.04 -19.49
CA VAL A 16 34.83 -42.97 -18.29
C VAL A 16 34.72 -41.52 -17.80
N GLY A 17 35.82 -40.76 -17.82
CA GLY A 17 35.81 -39.34 -17.48
C GLY A 17 34.97 -38.51 -18.45
N ASP A 18 34.99 -38.84 -19.75
CA ASP A 18 34.18 -38.15 -20.76
C ASP A 18 32.67 -38.39 -20.57
N ARG A 19 32.26 -39.61 -20.20
CA ARG A 19 30.86 -39.91 -19.90
C ARG A 19 30.40 -39.23 -18.61
N LEU A 20 31.25 -39.18 -17.58
CA LEU A 20 30.92 -38.49 -16.32
C LEU A 20 30.84 -36.98 -16.50
N ARG A 21 31.69 -36.38 -17.36
CA ARG A 21 31.59 -34.96 -17.74
C ARG A 21 30.31 -34.68 -18.51
N GLY A 22 29.96 -35.49 -19.51
CA GLY A 22 28.71 -35.32 -20.26
C GLY A 22 27.45 -35.45 -19.41
N LEU A 23 27.44 -36.36 -18.43
CA LEU A 23 26.32 -36.49 -17.49
C LEU A 23 26.26 -35.33 -16.48
N ASN A 24 27.42 -34.82 -16.04
CA ASN A 24 27.48 -33.65 -15.16
C ASN A 24 27.13 -32.35 -15.90
N GLU A 25 27.43 -32.24 -17.20
CA GLU A 25 27.01 -31.12 -18.04
C GLU A 25 25.50 -31.16 -18.33
N THR A 26 24.93 -32.33 -18.56
CA THR A 26 23.49 -32.47 -18.84
C THR A 26 22.61 -32.32 -17.60
N LEU A 27 23.09 -32.71 -16.42
CA LEU A 27 22.33 -32.64 -15.16
C LEU A 27 22.77 -31.52 -14.21
N GLY A 28 23.92 -30.90 -14.46
CA GLY A 28 24.59 -29.99 -13.51
C GLY A 28 24.96 -28.64 -14.08
N ARG A 29 24.69 -28.35 -15.36
CA ARG A 29 24.83 -26.97 -15.85
C ARG A 29 23.70 -26.14 -15.26
N PRO A 30 23.99 -24.99 -14.62
CA PRO A 30 22.95 -24.11 -14.15
C PRO A 30 22.06 -23.70 -15.35
N LEU A 31 20.75 -23.63 -15.13
CA LEU A 31 19.77 -23.21 -16.15
C LEU A 31 20.05 -21.80 -16.69
N ALA A 32 20.82 -21.01 -15.94
CA ALA A 32 21.33 -19.71 -16.33
C ALA A 32 22.82 -19.85 -16.65
N ASP A 33 23.26 -19.31 -17.79
CA ASP A 33 24.66 -19.28 -18.17
C ASP A 33 25.52 -18.52 -17.13
N ALA A 34 26.84 -18.74 -17.12
CA ALA A 34 27.74 -18.13 -16.14
C ALA A 34 27.64 -16.60 -16.10
N GLY A 35 27.46 -15.95 -17.26
CA GLY A 35 27.25 -14.50 -17.35
C GLY A 35 25.94 -14.06 -16.71
N GLU A 36 24.84 -14.81 -16.90
CA GLU A 36 23.55 -14.48 -16.30
C GLU A 36 23.59 -14.65 -14.77
N LEU A 37 24.34 -15.63 -14.26
CA LEU A 37 24.56 -15.78 -12.82
C LEU A 37 25.39 -14.65 -12.22
N ASP A 38 26.41 -14.18 -12.93
CA ASP A 38 27.24 -13.05 -12.48
C ASP A 38 26.43 -11.73 -12.51
N ASP A 39 25.61 -11.51 -13.54
CA ASP A 39 24.69 -10.37 -13.60
C ASP A 39 23.70 -10.36 -12.41
N ARG A 40 23.16 -11.54 -12.05
CA ARG A 40 22.28 -11.69 -10.90
C ARG A 40 22.99 -11.43 -9.57
N ARG A 41 24.24 -11.86 -9.44
CA ARG A 41 25.07 -11.57 -8.24
C ARG A 41 25.37 -10.09 -8.13
N ALA A 42 25.76 -9.44 -9.23
CA ALA A 42 26.00 -8.00 -9.26
C ALA A 42 24.74 -7.19 -8.91
N PHE A 43 23.58 -7.60 -9.42
CA PHE A 43 22.30 -6.98 -9.05
C PHE A 43 21.96 -7.19 -7.57
N ALA A 44 22.15 -8.40 -7.06
CA ALA A 44 21.93 -8.72 -5.64
C ALA A 44 22.85 -7.89 -4.73
N GLU A 45 24.14 -7.81 -5.05
CA GLU A 45 25.12 -7.01 -4.30
C GLU A 45 24.78 -5.52 -4.33
N ARG A 46 24.35 -4.99 -5.48
CA ARG A 46 23.87 -3.60 -5.61
C ARG A 46 22.59 -3.35 -4.80
N SER A 47 21.70 -4.34 -4.72
CA SER A 47 20.47 -4.23 -3.93
C SER A 47 20.72 -4.32 -2.42
N THR A 48 21.74 -5.07 -1.98
CA THR A 48 22.15 -5.15 -0.57
C THR A 48 23.07 -4.01 -0.13
N SER A 49 23.82 -3.43 -1.07
CA SER A 49 24.69 -2.26 -0.84
C SER A 49 23.98 -0.93 -1.11
N ALA A 50 22.71 -0.96 -1.55
CA ALA A 50 21.86 0.20 -1.43
C ALA A 50 21.82 0.55 0.06
N ALA A 51 22.45 1.68 0.41
CA ALA A 51 22.40 2.25 1.74
C ALA A 51 20.97 2.14 2.28
N PRO A 52 20.76 1.89 3.58
CA PRO A 52 19.41 1.93 4.13
C PRO A 52 18.80 3.26 3.67
N SER A 53 17.75 3.19 2.84
CA SER A 53 16.89 4.35 2.61
C SER A 53 16.64 4.95 3.99
N PRO A 54 16.77 6.28 4.15
CA PRO A 54 16.50 6.91 5.43
C PRO A 54 15.17 6.33 5.92
N ALA A 55 15.23 5.66 7.08
CA ALA A 55 14.07 5.02 7.67
C ALA A 55 12.91 6.01 7.57
N PRO A 56 11.70 5.59 7.18
CA PRO A 56 10.56 6.49 7.18
C PRO A 56 10.51 7.11 8.57
N SER A 57 10.83 8.40 8.65
CA SER A 57 10.72 9.19 9.85
C SER A 57 9.34 8.91 10.40
N ALA A 58 9.27 8.37 11.63
CA ALA A 58 8.02 8.01 12.27
C ALA A 58 6.97 9.09 11.92
N PRO A 59 5.85 8.73 11.30
CA PRO A 59 4.94 9.74 10.79
C PRO A 59 4.55 10.61 11.97
N THR A 60 4.90 11.90 11.91
CA THR A 60 4.21 12.91 12.70
C THR A 60 2.74 12.61 12.49
N ARG A 61 2.02 12.30 13.56
CA ARG A 61 0.62 11.83 13.51
C ARG A 61 -0.23 13.00 13.00
N GLU A 62 -0.21 13.18 11.68
CA GLU A 62 -0.94 14.20 10.97
C GLU A 62 -2.40 13.82 11.07
N ALA A 63 -3.24 14.78 11.45
CA ALA A 63 -4.66 14.53 11.66
C ALA A 63 -5.25 13.92 10.38
N ALA A 64 -5.99 12.82 10.54
CA ALA A 64 -6.58 12.12 9.42
C ALA A 64 -7.44 13.08 8.59
N PRO A 65 -7.35 13.05 7.24
CA PRO A 65 -8.11 13.96 6.40
C PRO A 65 -9.60 13.66 6.52
N VAL A 66 -10.38 14.70 6.85
CA VAL A 66 -11.84 14.64 6.94
C VAL A 66 -12.46 15.37 5.75
N ILE A 67 -13.28 14.66 5.00
CA ILE A 67 -13.93 15.18 3.79
C ILE A 67 -15.44 15.02 3.91
N VAL A 68 -16.17 16.10 3.64
CA VAL A 68 -17.63 16.11 3.60
C VAL A 68 -18.08 16.20 2.15
N TYR A 69 -18.68 15.12 1.64
CA TYR A 69 -19.23 15.11 0.29
C TYR A 69 -20.70 15.49 0.29
N TYR A 70 -21.07 16.38 -0.62
CA TYR A 70 -22.43 16.85 -0.76
C TYR A 70 -22.77 17.18 -2.21
N MET A 71 -24.07 17.32 -2.47
CA MET A 71 -24.62 17.87 -3.71
C MET A 71 -25.38 19.16 -3.42
N ASP A 72 -25.66 19.97 -4.44
CA ASP A 72 -26.28 21.29 -4.28
C ASP A 72 -27.62 21.24 -3.54
N LYS A 73 -28.42 20.19 -3.81
CA LYS A 73 -29.73 19.97 -3.18
C LYS A 73 -29.66 19.89 -1.66
N GLN A 74 -28.52 19.47 -1.11
CA GLN A 74 -28.32 19.18 0.31
C GLN A 74 -27.40 20.17 1.00
N LYS A 75 -26.99 21.26 0.32
CA LYS A 75 -26.08 22.28 0.86
C LYS A 75 -26.51 22.83 2.22
N ARG A 76 -27.82 22.90 2.48
CA ARG A 76 -28.39 23.33 3.77
C ARG A 76 -28.10 22.37 4.93
N ASP A 77 -28.03 21.07 4.64
CA ASP A 77 -27.77 20.06 5.65
C ASP A 77 -26.27 19.93 5.94
N VAL A 78 -25.40 20.33 5.00
CA VAL A 78 -23.95 20.41 5.18
C VAL A 78 -23.60 21.31 6.36
N THR A 79 -24.24 22.48 6.48
CA THR A 79 -24.00 23.43 7.58
C THR A 79 -24.17 22.78 8.96
N LYS A 80 -25.16 21.89 9.10
CA LYS A 80 -25.40 21.18 10.35
C LYS A 80 -24.32 20.15 10.65
N LEU A 81 -23.74 19.51 9.63
CA LEU A 81 -22.63 18.58 9.83
C LEU A 81 -21.34 19.34 10.16
N THR A 82 -21.08 20.44 9.47
CA THR A 82 -19.88 21.25 9.69
C THR A 82 -19.86 21.85 11.09
N GLU A 83 -21.01 22.34 11.60
CA GLU A 83 -21.13 22.83 12.98
C GLU A 83 -20.71 21.77 14.03
N ILE A 84 -21.04 20.49 13.80
CA ILE A 84 -20.65 19.39 14.69
C ILE A 84 -19.13 19.15 14.62
N LEU A 85 -18.53 19.21 13.43
CA LEU A 85 -17.09 19.05 13.24
C LEU A 85 -16.32 20.22 13.86
N ASP A 86 -16.80 21.45 13.66
CA ASP A 86 -16.25 22.67 14.24
C ASP A 86 -16.30 22.64 15.77
N ALA A 87 -17.44 22.22 16.36
CA ALA A 87 -17.58 22.04 17.81
C ALA A 87 -16.60 21.01 18.39
N ASN A 88 -16.12 20.07 17.58
CA ASN A 88 -15.13 19.07 17.99
C ASN A 88 -13.68 19.48 17.68
N GLY A 89 -13.46 20.64 17.04
CA GLY A 89 -12.13 21.12 16.64
C GLY A 89 -11.51 20.28 15.53
N VAL A 90 -12.32 19.68 14.66
CA VAL A 90 -11.86 18.82 13.56
C VAL A 90 -11.81 19.65 12.27
N ALA A 91 -10.64 19.74 11.65
CA ALA A 91 -10.50 20.36 10.34
C ALA A 91 -11.13 19.47 9.26
N TYR A 92 -11.93 20.05 8.38
CA TYR A 92 -12.61 19.32 7.30
C TYR A 92 -12.53 20.08 5.97
N THR A 93 -12.67 19.33 4.88
CA THR A 93 -12.85 19.89 3.53
C THR A 93 -14.22 19.51 3.00
N ALA A 94 -15.03 20.48 2.58
CA ALA A 94 -16.33 20.21 1.97
C ALA A 94 -16.20 20.24 0.45
N THR A 95 -16.61 19.17 -0.23
CA THR A 95 -16.47 19.01 -1.68
C THR A 95 -17.82 18.72 -2.33
N ASN A 96 -18.17 19.51 -3.33
CA ASN A 96 -19.35 19.27 -4.16
C ASN A 96 -19.01 18.22 -5.23
N ILE A 97 -19.74 17.11 -5.22
CA ILE A 97 -19.52 16.00 -6.16
C ILE A 97 -20.41 16.07 -7.40
N GLN A 98 -21.29 17.07 -7.52
CA GLN A 98 -22.29 17.12 -8.59
C GLN A 98 -21.68 17.17 -10.00
N GLU A 99 -20.54 17.83 -10.14
CA GLU A 99 -19.83 17.98 -11.43
C GLU A 99 -18.73 16.93 -11.65
N ASP A 100 -18.42 16.11 -10.64
CA ASP A 100 -17.39 15.08 -10.73
C ASP A 100 -18.03 13.67 -10.69
N PRO A 101 -18.21 13.02 -11.86
CA PRO A 101 -18.71 11.65 -11.92
C PRO A 101 -17.85 10.65 -11.15
N ALA A 102 -16.52 10.81 -11.14
CA ALA A 102 -15.63 9.87 -10.47
C ALA A 102 -15.84 9.90 -8.95
N ALA A 103 -15.94 11.08 -8.36
CA ALA A 103 -16.30 11.24 -6.95
C ALA A 103 -17.70 10.69 -6.65
N GLN A 104 -18.68 10.86 -7.53
CA GLN A 104 -20.01 10.27 -7.34
C GLN A 104 -19.96 8.74 -7.28
N TYR A 105 -19.20 8.11 -8.18
CA TYR A 105 -19.05 6.65 -8.17
C TYR A 105 -18.33 6.17 -6.90
N ALA A 106 -17.26 6.85 -6.48
CA ALA A 106 -16.52 6.52 -5.26
C ALA A 106 -17.44 6.62 -4.03
N VAL A 107 -18.09 7.77 -3.84
CA VAL A 107 -19.00 7.98 -2.71
C VAL A 107 -20.15 7.00 -2.73
N ARG A 108 -20.74 6.71 -3.89
CA ARG A 108 -21.84 5.73 -3.98
C ARG A 108 -21.39 4.30 -3.66
N ARG A 109 -20.14 3.94 -3.96
CA ARG A 109 -19.57 2.63 -3.65
C ARG A 109 -19.27 2.50 -2.16
N ASP A 110 -18.67 3.52 -1.57
CA ASP A 110 -18.11 3.44 -0.21
C ASP A 110 -19.04 4.01 0.88
N SER A 111 -20.19 4.60 0.50
CA SER A 111 -21.14 5.22 1.44
C SER A 111 -21.95 4.23 2.29
N ASN A 112 -21.78 2.91 2.16
CA ASN A 112 -22.47 1.89 2.98
C ASN A 112 -24.00 2.08 3.10
N GLY A 113 -24.64 2.69 2.10
CA GLY A 113 -26.07 2.98 2.08
C GLY A 113 -26.50 4.29 2.76
N TYR A 114 -25.56 5.09 3.26
CA TYR A 114 -25.86 6.41 3.82
C TYR A 114 -26.26 7.42 2.74
N ARG A 115 -27.23 8.27 3.08
CA ARG A 115 -27.71 9.34 2.21
C ARG A 115 -26.81 10.57 2.36
N LEU A 116 -26.49 11.19 1.23
CA LEU A 116 -25.81 12.49 1.20
C LEU A 116 -26.57 13.57 2.01
N PRO A 117 -25.86 14.48 2.69
CA PRO A 117 -24.40 14.62 2.75
C PRO A 117 -23.73 13.57 3.67
N VAL A 118 -22.54 13.11 3.30
CA VAL A 118 -21.80 12.04 4.01
C VAL A 118 -20.39 12.50 4.35
N VAL A 119 -19.89 12.09 5.53
CA VAL A 119 -18.53 12.37 6.00
C VAL A 119 -17.64 11.14 5.86
N PHE A 120 -16.43 11.38 5.33
CA PHE A 120 -15.37 10.40 5.22
C PHE A 120 -14.16 10.85 6.05
N ILE A 121 -13.52 9.91 6.75
CA ILE A 121 -12.31 10.13 7.53
C ILE A 121 -11.27 9.10 7.08
N ALA A 122 -10.12 9.55 6.55
CA ALA A 122 -9.09 8.67 5.99
C ALA A 122 -9.61 7.60 4.98
N GLY A 123 -10.69 7.92 4.25
CA GLY A 123 -11.32 7.01 3.29
C GLY A 123 -12.39 6.07 3.89
N GLU A 124 -12.60 6.08 5.20
CA GLU A 124 -13.71 5.35 5.85
C GLU A 124 -14.97 6.23 5.89
N CYS A 125 -16.11 5.67 5.50
CA CYS A 125 -17.41 6.33 5.61
C CYS A 125 -17.92 6.27 7.07
N ILE A 126 -18.06 7.42 7.72
CA ILE A 126 -18.66 7.53 9.05
C ILE A 126 -20.19 7.56 8.96
N GLY A 127 -20.71 8.21 7.91
CA GLY A 127 -22.13 8.31 7.63
C GLY A 127 -22.66 9.73 7.61
N GLY A 128 -23.95 9.88 7.94
CA GLY A 128 -24.67 11.14 7.92
C GLY A 128 -24.66 11.84 9.28
N ARG A 129 -25.66 12.70 9.48
CA ARG A 129 -25.76 13.54 10.69
C ARG A 129 -25.94 12.73 11.98
N ALA A 130 -26.79 11.70 11.97
CA ALA A 130 -27.11 10.95 13.18
C ALA A 130 -25.88 10.16 13.67
N GLU A 131 -25.20 9.52 12.74
CA GLU A 131 -23.99 8.73 12.97
C GLU A 131 -22.85 9.63 13.46
N LEU A 132 -22.71 10.83 12.87
CA LEU A 132 -21.70 11.79 13.30
C LEU A 132 -21.94 12.30 14.73
N VAL A 133 -23.19 12.59 15.10
CA VAL A 133 -23.54 12.99 16.49
C VAL A 133 -23.22 11.87 17.49
N ASN A 134 -23.52 10.63 17.12
CA ASN A 134 -23.20 9.47 17.96
C ASN A 134 -21.68 9.27 18.09
N ALA A 135 -20.93 9.43 17.00
CA ALA A 135 -19.47 9.33 16.98
C ALA A 135 -18.79 10.46 17.77
N ALA A 136 -19.36 11.67 17.75
CA ALA A 136 -18.89 12.80 18.56
C ALA A 136 -19.16 12.55 20.05
N SER A 137 -20.36 12.06 20.40
CA SER A 137 -20.76 11.81 21.80
C SER A 137 -19.98 10.66 22.45
N SER A 138 -19.65 9.62 21.68
CA SER A 138 -18.83 8.48 22.13
C SER A 138 -17.32 8.78 22.16
N GLY A 139 -16.90 9.91 21.58
CA GLY A 139 -15.49 10.27 21.40
C GLY A 139 -14.76 9.46 20.33
N GLU A 140 -15.46 8.59 19.58
CA GLU A 140 -14.89 7.82 18.48
C GLU A 140 -14.39 8.72 17.36
N LEU A 141 -15.07 9.85 17.11
CA LEU A 141 -14.68 10.81 16.08
C LEU A 141 -13.25 11.33 16.29
N LYS A 142 -12.92 11.77 17.51
CA LYS A 142 -11.57 12.27 17.83
C LYS A 142 -10.51 11.16 17.76
N LYS A 143 -10.87 9.93 18.13
CA LYS A 143 -9.97 8.77 17.99
C LYS A 143 -9.68 8.44 16.53
N LYS A 144 -10.67 8.52 15.64
CA LYS A 144 -10.45 8.30 14.20
C LYS A 144 -9.66 9.42 13.53
N VAL A 145 -9.79 10.65 14.01
CA VAL A 145 -9.08 11.82 13.45
C VAL A 145 -7.64 11.93 13.96
N PHE A 146 -7.40 11.71 15.26
CA PHE A 146 -6.09 11.96 15.89
C PHE A 146 -5.39 10.70 16.40
N GLY A 147 -6.05 9.54 16.35
CA GLY A 147 -5.60 8.29 16.95
C GLY A 147 -4.85 7.36 16.03
#